data_AF-A0A3M6TJY9-F1
#
_entry.id   AF-A0A3M6TJY9-F1
#
_cell.length_a   1.000
_cell.length_b   1.000
_cell.length_c   1.000
_cell.angle_alpha   90.00
_cell.angle_beta   90.00
_cell.angle_gamma   90.00
#
_symmetry.space_group_name_H-M   'P 1'
#
loop_
_entity.id
_entity.type
_entity.pdbx_description
1 polymer ?
#
loop_
_entity_poly.entity_id
_entity_poly.type
_entity_poly.pdbx_seq_one_letter_code
_entity_poly.pdbx_strand_id
1 'polypeptide(L)'
;VNPIQVNTTYQIWSPVSRSNAGLLERVSNTDRVACSGSFNTGENIYWTTSDKTAINCLKCFAFVFNHAGEQYALKGNKERRTITTEVKENIHDESDIFKVISIEGGIFSMIKLYGSKLYLACDQDGNVTLVEDKYPENPSPQILFSFGKVGVVSDN
;
A
#
# COMPACT_ATOMS: atom_id res chain seq x y z
N VAL A 1 -16.36 -9.79 0.93
CA VAL A 1 -16.46 -8.34 0.67
C VAL A 1 -15.05 -7.79 0.49
N ASN A 2 -14.80 -6.86 -0.44
CA ASN A 2 -13.47 -6.24 -0.55
C ASN A 2 -13.33 -5.18 0.57
N PRO A 3 -12.37 -5.29 1.49
CA PRO A 3 -12.25 -4.34 2.61
C PRO A 3 -11.83 -2.94 2.15
N ILE A 4 -11.15 -2.85 1.00
CA ILE A 4 -10.67 -1.60 0.43
C ILE A 4 -11.50 -1.24 -0.80
N GLN A 5 -12.03 -0.02 -0.81
CA GLN A 5 -12.84 0.55 -1.87
C GLN A 5 -11.97 1.45 -2.74
N VAL A 6 -12.33 1.58 -4.01
CA VAL A 6 -11.76 2.56 -4.95
C VAL A 6 -12.17 3.98 -4.54
N ASN A 7 -11.39 4.99 -4.91
CA ASN A 7 -11.63 6.42 -4.63
C ASN A 7 -11.89 6.68 -3.14
N THR A 8 -11.19 5.95 -2.28
CA THR A 8 -11.36 6.03 -0.83
C THR A 8 -10.01 6.27 -0.17
N THR A 9 -9.98 7.13 0.84
CA THR A 9 -8.77 7.49 1.56
C THR A 9 -8.66 6.69 2.85
N TYR A 10 -7.46 6.14 3.07
CA TYR A 10 -7.15 5.25 4.17
C TYR A 10 -5.87 5.66 4.90
N GLN A 11 -5.82 5.34 6.18
CA GLN A 11 -4.57 5.07 6.88
C GLN A 11 -4.36 3.56 6.93
N ILE A 12 -3.12 3.10 6.79
CA ILE A 12 -2.78 1.68 6.68
C ILE A 12 -1.67 1.37 7.69
N TRP A 13 -1.82 0.29 8.46
CA TRP A 13 -0.88 -0.10 9.52
C TRP A 13 -0.33 -1.49 9.31
N SER A 14 0.96 -1.66 9.62
CA SER A 14 1.56 -2.99 9.81
C SER A 14 1.55 -3.36 11.30
N PRO A 15 1.19 -4.61 11.66
CA PRO A 15 1.27 -5.09 13.04
C PRO A 15 2.70 -5.44 13.47
N VAL A 16 3.68 -5.42 12.55
CA VAL A 16 5.06 -5.89 12.81
C VAL A 16 6.02 -4.75 13.13
N SER A 17 5.81 -3.56 12.56
CA SER A 17 6.74 -2.44 12.73
C SER A 17 6.75 -1.92 14.18
N ARG A 18 7.95 -1.79 14.74
CA ARG A 18 8.16 -1.17 16.07
C ARG A 18 8.33 0.34 15.99
N SER A 19 8.43 0.89 14.78
CA SER A 19 8.68 2.31 14.55
C SER A 19 7.38 3.10 14.60
N ASN A 20 7.23 3.94 15.63
CA ASN A 20 6.27 5.07 15.68
C ASN A 20 4.78 4.78 15.38
N ALA A 21 4.32 3.53 15.59
CA ALA A 21 2.95 2.99 15.36
C ALA A 21 2.74 2.21 14.06
N GLY A 22 3.74 2.10 13.20
CA GLY A 22 3.70 1.20 12.06
C GLY A 22 2.76 1.63 10.93
N LEU A 23 2.39 2.92 10.86
CA LEU A 23 1.66 3.48 9.72
C LEU A 23 2.52 3.47 8.47
N LEU A 24 1.94 2.98 7.38
CA LEU A 24 2.49 3.13 6.04
C LEU A 24 2.51 4.61 5.67
N GLU A 25 3.69 5.15 5.46
CA GLU A 25 3.91 6.54 5.11
C GLU A 25 4.96 6.69 4.03
N ARG A 26 4.85 7.73 3.20
CA ARG A 26 6.02 8.16 2.43
C ARG A 26 6.93 9.00 3.31
N VAL A 27 8.22 8.64 3.28
CA VAL A 27 9.26 9.40 3.96
C VAL A 27 9.47 10.74 3.23
N SER A 28 9.26 11.84 3.95
CA SER A 28 9.36 13.21 3.42
C SER A 28 10.65 13.44 2.63
N ASN A 29 10.55 14.15 1.50
CA ASN A 29 11.67 14.49 0.61
C ASN A 29 12.45 13.28 0.04
N THR A 30 11.87 12.08 0.05
CA THR A 30 12.46 10.89 -0.57
C THR A 30 11.42 10.16 -1.41
N ASP A 31 11.83 9.24 -2.27
CA ASP A 31 10.92 8.33 -2.95
C ASP A 31 10.50 7.14 -2.08
N ARG A 32 11.02 7.01 -0.86
CA ARG A 32 10.87 5.80 -0.03
C ARG A 32 9.56 5.76 0.75
N VAL A 33 9.09 4.54 0.99
CA VAL A 33 7.96 4.25 1.88
C VAL A 33 8.43 3.45 3.08
N ALA A 34 7.87 3.76 4.25
CA ALA A 34 8.18 3.14 5.52
C ALA A 34 6.90 2.86 6.32
N CYS A 35 6.96 1.93 7.27
CA CYS A 35 5.96 1.83 8.34
C CYS A 35 6.49 2.54 9.58
N SER A 36 6.37 3.87 9.63
CA SER A 36 6.93 4.69 10.72
C SER A 36 6.09 5.91 11.08
N GLY A 37 4.89 6.07 10.50
CA GLY A 37 4.06 7.24 10.74
C GLY A 37 3.34 7.19 12.10
N SER A 38 3.00 8.35 12.66
CA SER A 38 2.25 8.46 13.92
C SER A 38 0.73 8.51 13.70
N PHE A 39 -0.04 7.91 14.61
CA PHE A 39 -1.51 8.02 14.59
C PHE A 39 -2.00 9.49 14.64
N ASN A 40 -1.19 10.38 15.20
CA ASN A 40 -1.64 11.68 15.65
C ASN A 40 -1.40 12.81 14.66
N THR A 41 -0.52 12.66 13.65
CA THR A 41 -0.27 13.69 12.62
C THR A 41 0.61 13.15 11.49
N GLY A 42 0.38 13.65 10.27
CA GLY A 42 1.23 13.46 9.10
C GLY A 42 0.45 13.55 7.80
N GLU A 43 0.85 14.39 6.85
CA GLU A 43 0.18 14.48 5.54
C GLU A 43 0.50 13.27 4.64
N ASN A 44 1.63 12.60 4.90
CA ASN A 44 2.15 11.51 4.07
C ASN A 44 1.66 10.11 4.51
N ILE A 45 0.63 10.03 5.37
CA ILE A 45 0.09 8.77 5.92
C ILE A 45 -1.29 8.42 5.32
N TYR A 46 -1.86 9.33 4.52
CA TYR A 46 -3.17 9.18 3.90
C TYR A 46 -3.05 8.71 2.47
N TRP A 47 -3.52 7.49 2.21
CA TRP A 47 -3.45 6.85 0.91
C TRP A 47 -4.83 6.75 0.29
N THR A 48 -5.01 7.40 -0.85
CA THR A 48 -6.17 7.27 -1.72
C THR A 48 -5.97 6.09 -2.67
N THR A 49 -6.97 5.23 -2.77
CA THR A 49 -7.04 4.24 -3.83
C THR A 49 -7.50 4.88 -5.14
N SER A 50 -6.70 4.77 -6.19
CA SER A 50 -7.09 5.19 -7.53
C SER A 50 -7.51 3.98 -8.34
N ASP A 51 -8.67 4.07 -8.98
CA ASP A 51 -9.02 3.07 -9.97
C ASP A 51 -8.02 3.12 -11.14
N LYS A 52 -7.58 1.96 -11.57
CA LYS A 52 -6.80 1.77 -12.81
C LYS A 52 -7.43 0.63 -13.63
N THR A 53 -8.76 0.51 -13.59
CA THR A 53 -9.64 -0.42 -14.32
C THR A 53 -9.46 -0.48 -15.85
N ALA A 54 -8.58 0.34 -16.44
CA ALA A 54 -8.07 0.08 -17.78
C ALA A 54 -7.42 -1.32 -17.89
N ILE A 55 -7.00 -1.86 -16.75
CA ILE A 55 -6.56 -3.23 -16.58
C ILE A 55 -7.76 -4.05 -16.08
N ASN A 56 -8.11 -5.16 -16.75
CA ASN A 56 -9.23 -6.06 -16.44
C ASN A 56 -9.10 -6.81 -15.07
N CYS A 57 -8.67 -6.13 -14.01
CA CYS A 57 -8.59 -6.65 -12.66
C CYS A 57 -9.71 -6.05 -11.79
N LEU A 58 -10.73 -6.85 -11.51
CA LEU A 58 -11.68 -6.56 -10.46
C LEU A 58 -10.93 -6.56 -9.11
N LYS A 59 -10.95 -5.42 -8.40
CA LYS A 59 -10.33 -5.20 -7.06
C LYS A 59 -8.82 -4.89 -7.08
N CYS A 60 -8.34 -4.27 -8.15
CA CYS A 60 -7.02 -3.67 -8.20
C CYS A 60 -7.07 -2.16 -8.08
N PHE A 61 -6.04 -1.59 -7.48
CA PHE A 61 -5.87 -0.15 -7.41
C PHE A 61 -4.40 0.22 -7.24
N ALA A 62 -4.09 1.45 -7.61
CA ALA A 62 -2.88 2.10 -7.16
C ALA A 62 -3.15 2.80 -5.83
N PHE A 63 -2.23 2.66 -4.87
CA PHE A 63 -2.22 3.51 -3.68
C PHE A 63 -1.50 4.80 -4.02
N VAL A 64 -2.19 5.92 -3.84
CA VAL A 64 -1.73 7.26 -4.17
C VAL A 64 -1.78 8.13 -2.92
N PHE A 65 -0.84 9.04 -2.73
CA PHE A 65 -0.93 10.09 -1.72
C PHE A 65 -0.56 11.42 -2.36
N ASN A 66 -0.98 12.52 -1.73
CA ASN A 66 -0.67 13.88 -2.18
C ASN A 66 0.49 14.44 -1.35
N HIS A 67 1.45 15.09 -2.00
CA HIS A 67 2.53 15.79 -1.32
C HIS A 67 2.99 16.98 -2.14
N ALA A 68 3.06 18.15 -1.51
CA ALA A 68 3.42 19.42 -2.15
C ALA A 68 2.59 19.72 -3.43
N GLY A 69 1.30 19.33 -3.43
CA GLY A 69 0.40 19.55 -4.57
C GLY A 69 0.51 18.51 -5.69
N GLU A 70 1.43 17.56 -5.59
CA GLU A 70 1.61 16.48 -6.57
C GLU A 70 1.06 15.15 -6.03
N GLN A 71 0.60 14.29 -6.94
CA GLN A 71 0.13 12.95 -6.62
C GLN A 71 1.21 11.92 -6.92
N TYR A 72 1.48 11.05 -5.98
CA TYR A 72 2.51 10.01 -6.10
C TYR A 72 1.91 8.66 -5.75
N ALA A 73 2.34 7.62 -6.46
CA ALA A 73 1.84 6.27 -6.30
C ALA A 73 2.91 5.29 -5.85
N LEU A 74 2.47 4.27 -5.12
CA LEU A 74 3.30 3.19 -4.62
C LEU A 74 3.88 2.33 -5.76
N LYS A 75 5.19 2.12 -5.78
CA LYS A 75 5.94 1.42 -6.83
C LYS A 75 6.87 0.35 -6.25
N GLY A 76 7.10 -0.70 -7.04
CA GLY A 76 8.09 -1.74 -6.75
C GLY A 76 7.80 -3.01 -7.52
N ASN A 77 8.81 -3.68 -8.05
CA ASN A 77 8.63 -4.79 -9.00
C ASN A 77 9.58 -5.97 -8.78
N LYS A 78 10.32 -5.99 -7.66
CA LYS A 78 11.35 -7.00 -7.39
C LYS A 78 11.31 -7.42 -5.93
N GLU A 79 11.50 -8.72 -5.70
CA GLU A 79 11.62 -9.31 -4.37
C GLU A 79 12.75 -8.64 -3.58
N ARG A 80 12.52 -8.44 -2.28
CA ARG A 80 13.43 -7.87 -1.28
C ARG A 80 13.96 -6.49 -1.61
N ARG A 81 13.35 -5.79 -2.58
CA ARG A 81 13.64 -4.38 -2.85
C ARG A 81 12.70 -3.49 -2.08
N THR A 82 13.24 -2.37 -1.63
CA THR A 82 12.49 -1.29 -1.00
C THR A 82 11.41 -0.78 -1.95
N ILE A 83 10.23 -0.56 -1.39
CA ILE A 83 9.10 0.07 -2.06
C ILE A 83 9.34 1.57 -2.16
N THR A 84 9.10 2.10 -3.34
CA THR A 84 9.29 3.51 -3.65
C THR A 84 7.98 4.16 -4.10
N THR A 85 8.04 5.42 -4.48
CA THR A 85 6.93 6.21 -5.00
C THR A 85 7.34 6.93 -6.28
N GLU A 86 6.42 7.06 -7.22
CA GLU A 86 6.60 7.79 -8.47
C GLU A 86 5.37 8.67 -8.73
N VAL A 87 5.50 9.71 -9.55
CA VAL A 87 4.36 10.56 -9.92
C VAL A 87 3.24 9.70 -10.53
N LYS A 88 1.99 9.90 -10.09
CA LYS A 88 0.82 9.07 -10.44
C LYS A 88 0.60 8.93 -11.95
N GLU A 89 0.97 9.95 -12.72
CA GLU A 89 0.87 9.96 -14.18
C GLU A 89 1.74 8.88 -14.84
N ASN A 90 2.83 8.46 -14.16
CA ASN A 90 3.74 7.41 -14.62
C ASN A 90 3.24 5.99 -14.34
N ILE A 91 2.00 5.83 -13.86
CA ILE A 91 1.35 4.53 -13.69
C ILE A 91 0.75 4.11 -15.02
N HIS A 92 1.36 3.12 -15.67
CA HIS A 92 1.05 2.75 -17.05
C HIS A 92 0.63 1.30 -17.24
N ASP A 93 0.96 0.40 -16.30
CA ASP A 93 0.66 -1.03 -16.46
C ASP A 93 0.42 -1.78 -15.13
N GLU A 94 0.25 -3.11 -15.22
CA GLU A 94 -0.06 -3.98 -14.08
C GLU A 94 1.05 -4.02 -13.02
N SER A 95 2.28 -3.64 -13.37
CA SER A 95 3.41 -3.57 -12.44
C SER A 95 3.32 -2.38 -11.49
N ASP A 96 2.26 -1.58 -11.55
CA ASP A 96 2.03 -0.41 -10.70
C ASP A 96 0.86 -0.58 -9.74
N ILE A 97 0.08 -1.65 -9.90
CA ILE A 97 -1.15 -1.88 -9.13
C ILE A 97 -1.00 -3.02 -8.14
N PHE A 98 -1.82 -2.95 -7.09
CA PHE A 98 -1.92 -3.97 -6.06
C PHE A 98 -3.33 -4.53 -6.02
N LYS A 99 -3.43 -5.83 -5.78
CA LYS A 99 -4.67 -6.52 -5.49
C LYS A 99 -4.76 -6.78 -4.00
N VAL A 100 -5.89 -6.41 -3.39
CA VAL A 100 -6.13 -6.72 -1.98
C VAL A 100 -6.74 -8.09 -1.80
N ILE A 101 -6.16 -8.85 -0.89
CA ILE A 101 -6.64 -10.15 -0.43
C ILE A 101 -7.13 -9.96 1.01
N SER A 102 -8.44 -10.04 1.20
CA SER A 102 -9.06 -9.99 2.53
C SER A 102 -8.80 -11.29 3.26
N ILE A 103 -8.37 -11.21 4.52
CA ILE A 103 -8.05 -12.39 5.33
C ILE A 103 -9.11 -12.62 6.42
N GLU A 104 -9.66 -11.55 7.02
CA GLU A 104 -10.86 -11.44 7.90
C GLU A 104 -10.61 -10.32 8.95
N GLY A 105 -11.64 -9.87 9.69
CA GLY A 105 -11.45 -8.99 10.85
C GLY A 105 -10.85 -7.59 10.59
N GLY A 106 -10.95 -7.08 9.36
CA GLY A 106 -10.32 -5.81 8.98
C GLY A 106 -8.82 -5.93 8.64
N ILE A 107 -8.30 -7.16 8.56
CA ILE A 107 -6.93 -7.48 8.17
C ILE A 107 -6.92 -7.91 6.70
N PHE A 108 -5.90 -7.46 5.98
CA PHE A 108 -5.70 -7.76 4.57
C PHE A 108 -4.22 -7.88 4.22
N SER A 109 -3.95 -8.48 3.07
CA SER A 109 -2.65 -8.43 2.41
C SER A 109 -2.78 -7.80 1.02
N MET A 110 -1.66 -7.30 0.51
CA MET A 110 -1.58 -6.66 -0.81
C MET A 110 -0.62 -7.43 -1.68
N ILE A 111 -1.11 -7.98 -2.79
CA ILE A 111 -0.30 -8.71 -3.75
C ILE A 111 -0.08 -7.87 -5.02
N LYS A 112 1.16 -7.84 -5.48
CA LYS A 112 1.58 -7.31 -6.77
C LYS A 112 1.07 -8.23 -7.88
N LEU A 113 0.50 -7.67 -8.96
CA LEU A 113 -0.04 -8.49 -10.06
C LEU A 113 0.91 -8.75 -11.23
N TYR A 114 2.17 -8.31 -11.15
CA TYR A 114 3.11 -8.43 -12.26
C TYR A 114 4.20 -9.47 -12.02
N GLY A 115 4.35 -10.41 -12.96
CA GLY A 115 5.42 -11.41 -12.97
C GLY A 115 5.25 -12.48 -11.89
N SER A 116 5.81 -12.24 -10.71
CA SER A 116 5.80 -13.16 -9.56
C SER A 116 4.82 -12.70 -8.47
N LYS A 117 4.31 -13.67 -7.71
CA LYS A 117 3.38 -13.43 -6.58
C LYS A 117 4.14 -12.82 -5.40
N LEU A 118 4.31 -11.51 -5.43
CA LEU A 118 4.97 -10.74 -4.39
C LEU A 118 3.96 -9.95 -3.57
N TYR A 119 4.09 -10.02 -2.26
CA TYR A 119 3.28 -9.26 -1.31
C TYR A 119 4.02 -8.02 -0.87
N LEU A 120 3.29 -6.92 -0.66
CA LEU A 120 3.79 -5.81 0.13
C LEU A 120 4.07 -6.33 1.54
N ALA A 121 5.26 -6.07 2.05
CA ALA A 121 5.66 -6.47 3.38
C ALA A 121 6.28 -5.31 4.14
N CYS A 122 6.14 -5.36 5.45
CA CYS A 122 6.81 -4.48 6.37
C CYS A 122 7.59 -5.28 7.41
N ASP A 123 8.86 -4.97 7.58
CA ASP A 123 9.70 -5.61 8.59
C ASP A 123 9.61 -4.89 9.96
N GLN A 124 10.32 -5.42 10.95
CA GLN A 124 10.29 -4.89 12.33
C GLN A 124 10.89 -3.50 12.46
N ASP A 125 11.79 -3.13 11.55
CA ASP A 125 12.44 -1.82 11.51
C ASP A 125 11.59 -0.78 10.76
N GLY A 126 10.52 -1.23 10.11
CA GLY A 126 9.60 -0.40 9.34
C GLY A 126 9.99 -0.27 7.87
N ASN A 127 10.93 -1.08 7.36
CA ASN A 127 11.22 -1.10 5.93
C ASN A 127 10.09 -1.78 5.18
N VAL A 128 9.64 -1.13 4.10
CA VAL A 128 8.61 -1.67 3.23
C VAL A 128 9.27 -2.27 2.00
N THR A 129 9.01 -3.56 1.74
CA THR A 129 9.59 -4.31 0.63
C THR A 129 8.54 -5.20 -0.04
N LEU A 130 8.93 -5.86 -1.13
CA LEU A 130 8.16 -6.96 -1.72
C LEU A 130 8.73 -8.31 -1.33
N VAL A 131 7.91 -9.25 -0.89
CA VAL A 131 8.37 -10.59 -0.50
C VAL A 131 7.44 -11.68 -1.03
N GLU A 132 7.95 -12.89 -1.17
CA GLU A 132 7.09 -14.06 -1.33
C GLU A 132 6.52 -14.48 0.02
N ASP A 133 5.29 -14.98 0.01
CA ASP A 133 4.70 -15.65 1.16
C ASP A 133 4.51 -17.13 0.86
N LYS A 134 5.20 -17.98 1.62
CA LYS A 134 5.26 -19.43 1.37
C LYS A 134 4.04 -20.18 1.90
N TYR A 135 3.23 -19.55 2.74
CA TYR A 135 2.15 -20.20 3.47
C TYR A 135 0.87 -19.34 3.45
N PRO A 136 0.13 -19.31 2.32
CA PRO A 136 -1.04 -18.43 2.18
C PRO A 136 -2.18 -18.72 3.16
N GLU A 137 -2.22 -19.91 3.77
CA GLU A 137 -3.19 -20.27 4.83
C GLU A 137 -2.79 -19.74 6.22
N ASN A 138 -1.51 -19.46 6.42
CA ASN A 138 -0.97 -18.85 7.63
C ASN A 138 0.05 -17.77 7.23
N PRO A 139 -0.44 -16.66 6.67
CA PRO A 139 0.40 -15.65 6.05
C PRO A 139 1.39 -15.06 7.06
N SER A 140 2.61 -14.78 6.59
CA SER A 140 3.60 -14.10 7.41
C SER A 140 3.04 -12.78 7.97
N PRO A 141 3.22 -12.47 9.27
CA PRO A 141 2.76 -11.21 9.84
C PRO A 141 3.29 -9.97 9.11
N GLN A 142 4.44 -10.07 8.43
CA GLN A 142 5.04 -8.98 7.67
C GLN A 142 4.19 -8.53 6.49
N ILE A 143 3.36 -9.41 5.91
CA ILE A 143 2.51 -9.08 4.76
C ILE A 143 1.08 -8.68 5.17
N LEU A 144 0.82 -8.61 6.47
CA LEU A 144 -0.49 -8.27 7.02
C LEU A 144 -0.57 -6.78 7.28
N PHE A 145 -1.72 -6.22 6.95
CA PHE A 145 -2.04 -4.83 7.21
C PHE A 145 -3.46 -4.70 7.76
N SER A 146 -3.70 -3.66 8.56
CA SER A 146 -5.03 -3.17 8.91
C SER A 146 -5.22 -1.76 8.36
N PHE A 147 -6.45 -1.27 8.32
CA PHE A 147 -6.75 0.04 7.74
C PHE A 147 -7.87 0.77 8.48
N GLY A 148 -7.88 2.09 8.32
CA GLY A 148 -8.88 2.99 8.86
C GLY A 148 -9.35 3.89 7.73
N LYS A 149 -10.64 3.83 7.40
CA LYS A 149 -11.24 4.69 6.39
C LYS A 149 -11.35 6.11 6.96
N VAL A 150 -10.78 7.08 6.26
CA VAL A 150 -10.78 8.50 6.70
C VAL A 150 -11.57 9.41 5.77
N GLY A 151 -11.90 8.98 4.55
CA GLY A 151 -12.66 9.79 3.60
C GLY A 151 -12.98 9.08 2.30
N VAL A 152 -13.74 9.74 1.44
CA VAL A 152 -14.04 9.32 0.07
C VAL A 152 -13.64 10.48 -0.84
N VAL A 153 -12.97 10.17 -1.95
CA VAL A 153 -12.61 11.14 -2.97
C VAL A 153 -13.78 11.31 -3.91
N SER A 154 -14.32 12.53 -3.98
CA SER A 154 -15.32 12.90 -4.97
C SER A 154 -14.64 13.10 -6.32
N ASP A 155 -15.10 12.35 -7.33
CA ASP A 155 -14.74 12.61 -8.72
C ASP A 155 -15.37 13.96 -9.11
N ASN A 156 -14.55 14.98 -9.33
CA ASN A 156 -14.94 16.21 -10.01
C ASN A 156 -14.65 16.07 -11.51
#